data_AF-A0ABD1BD25-F1
#
_entry.id   AF-A0ABD1BD25-F1
#
_cell.length_a   1.000
_cell.length_b   1.000
_cell.length_c   1.000
_cell.angle_alpha   90.00
_cell.angle_beta   90.00
_cell.angle_gamma   90.00
#
_symmetry.space_group_name_H-M   'P 1'
#
loop_
_entity.id
_entity.type
_entity.pdbx_description
1 polymer ?
#
loop_
_entity_poly.entity_id
_entity_poly.type
_entity_poly.pdbx_seq_one_letter_code
_entity_poly.pdbx_strand_id
1 'polypeptide(L)'
;MLDLELLRDVKGNVLAGADIFYTEEVVNDASQTSELLKSIANEYDLFIVGREKGRKSVFTKGLEEWSEFEELGLVGDLLASKDLHCKASVLVVQQQQQMI
;
A
#
# COMPACT_ATOMS: atom_id res chain seq x y z
N MET A 1 -0.20 1.72 18.52
CA MET A 1 -1.47 1.83 19.27
C MET A 1 -2.31 3.02 18.80
N LEU A 2 -1.71 4.06 18.19
CA LEU A 2 -2.42 5.15 17.49
C LEU A 2 -3.09 4.71 16.17
N ASP A 3 -2.43 3.82 15.41
CA ASP A 3 -2.93 3.39 14.09
C ASP A 3 -4.30 2.71 14.15
N LEU A 4 -4.54 1.92 15.21
CA LEU A 4 -5.82 1.23 15.42
C LEU A 4 -6.94 2.19 15.79
N GLU A 5 -6.64 3.28 16.51
CA GLU A 5 -7.63 4.30 16.89
C GLU A 5 -8.04 5.11 15.66
N LEU A 6 -7.07 5.53 14.84
CA LEU A 6 -7.32 6.22 13.57
C LEU A 6 -8.16 5.37 12.60
N LEU A 7 -7.86 4.08 12.49
CA LEU A 7 -8.66 3.16 11.67
C LEU A 7 -10.09 2.99 12.19
N ARG A 8 -10.30 3.02 13.52
CA ARG A 8 -11.65 2.97 14.10
C ARG A 8 -12.45 4.21 13.76
N ASP A 9 -11.83 5.39 13.77
CA ASP A 9 -12.49 6.63 13.40
C ASP A 9 -12.88 6.63 11.91
N VAL A 10 -12.00 6.16 11.03
CA VAL A 10 -12.32 5.97 9.61
C VAL A 10 -13.51 5.03 9.45
N LYS A 11 -13.50 3.87 10.10
CA LYS A 11 -14.64 2.93 10.09
C LYS A 11 -15.92 3.59 10.62
N GLY A 12 -15.84 4.41 11.66
CA GLY A 12 -16.97 5.18 12.19
C GLY A 12 -17.53 6.18 11.19
N ASN A 13 -16.67 6.91 10.47
CA ASN A 13 -17.08 7.86 9.44
C ASN A 13 -17.74 7.18 8.23
N VAL A 14 -17.27 5.99 7.84
CA VAL A 14 -17.92 5.17 6.81
C VAL A 14 -19.35 4.83 7.23
N LEU A 15 -19.57 4.40 8.48
CA LEU A 15 -20.92 4.12 8.99
C LEU A 15 -21.81 5.37 9.10
N ALA A 16 -21.20 6.54 9.25
CA ALA A 16 -21.90 7.82 9.27
C ALA A 16 -22.24 8.35 7.86
N GLY A 17 -21.92 7.62 6.79
CA GLY A 17 -22.24 7.99 5.42
C GLY A 17 -21.29 9.00 4.78
N ALA A 18 -20.06 9.14 5.31
CA ALA A 18 -19.02 9.86 4.60
C ALA A 18 -18.70 9.16 3.27
N ASP A 19 -18.27 9.91 2.25
CA ASP A 19 -17.83 9.39 0.95
C ASP A 19 -16.43 8.78 1.05
N ILE A 20 -16.34 7.72 1.85
CA ILE A 20 -15.13 6.97 2.16
C ILE A 20 -15.51 5.50 2.13
N PHE A 21 -14.68 4.69 1.47
CA PHE A 21 -14.81 3.24 1.48
C PHE A 21 -13.65 2.64 2.26
N TYR A 22 -13.96 1.66 3.11
CA TYR A 22 -12.97 0.90 3.86
C TYR A 22 -13.08 -0.58 3.53
N THR A 23 -11.96 -1.17 3.10
CA THR A 23 -11.86 -2.60 2.80
C THR A 23 -10.62 -3.16 3.48
N GLU A 24 -10.74 -4.36 4.06
CA GLU A 24 -9.64 -5.15 4.61
C GLU A 24 -9.45 -6.38 3.72
N GLU A 25 -8.25 -6.58 3.19
CA GLU A 25 -7.89 -7.72 2.35
C GLU A 25 -6.80 -8.54 3.03
N VAL A 26 -6.97 -9.87 3.04
CA VAL A 26 -5.99 -10.79 3.63
C VAL A 26 -5.21 -11.46 2.51
N VAL A 27 -3.90 -11.23 2.48
CA VAL A 27 -2.96 -11.84 1.53
C VAL A 27 -2.01 -12.78 2.27
N ASN A 28 -1.67 -13.90 1.63
CA ASN A 28 -0.81 -14.92 2.23
C ASN A 28 0.65 -14.83 1.77
N ASP A 29 0.91 -14.20 0.62
CA ASP A 29 2.23 -14.10 0.01
C ASP A 29 2.35 -12.95 -1.01
N ALA A 30 3.54 -12.82 -1.60
CA ALA A 30 3.87 -11.85 -2.63
C ALA A 30 3.02 -11.98 -3.91
N SER A 31 2.63 -13.20 -4.30
CA SER A 31 1.81 -13.44 -5.50
C SER A 31 0.41 -12.87 -5.29
N GLN A 32 -0.23 -13.21 -4.17
CA GLN A 32 -1.55 -12.69 -3.83
C GLN A 32 -1.56 -11.17 -3.64
N THR A 33 -0.47 -10.61 -3.08
CA THR A 33 -0.29 -9.16 -2.99
C THR A 33 -0.23 -8.52 -4.39
N SER A 34 0.52 -9.12 -5.32
CA SER A 34 0.59 -8.63 -6.70
C SER A 34 -0.75 -8.72 -7.44
N GLU A 35 -1.47 -9.83 -7.27
CA GLU A 35 -2.80 -10.02 -7.85
C GLU A 35 -3.83 -9.02 -7.33
N LEU A 36 -3.79 -8.71 -6.03
CA LEU A 36 -4.63 -7.68 -5.44
C LEU A 36 -4.32 -6.29 -6.00
N LEU A 37 -3.04 -5.92 -6.10
CA LEU A 37 -2.67 -4.62 -6.68
C LEU A 37 -3.05 -4.53 -8.17
N LYS A 38 -2.93 -5.64 -8.92
CA LYS A 38 -3.40 -5.76 -10.31
C LYS A 38 -4.90 -5.53 -10.44
N SER A 39 -5.70 -6.08 -9.53
CA SER A 39 -7.16 -5.95 -9.61
C SER A 39 -7.65 -4.51 -9.39
N ILE A 40 -6.87 -3.67 -8.70
CA ILE A 40 -7.26 -2.29 -8.39
C ILE A 40 -6.48 -1.23 -9.19
N ALA A 41 -5.43 -1.61 -9.93
CA ALA A 41 -4.46 -0.69 -10.55
C ALA A 41 -5.07 0.38 -11.49
N ASN A 42 -6.25 0.11 -12.05
CA ASN A 42 -6.93 1.02 -12.99
C ASN A 42 -8.27 1.54 -12.46
N GLU A 43 -8.56 1.32 -11.18
CA GLU A 43 -9.81 1.77 -10.52
C GLU A 43 -9.68 3.17 -9.89
N TYR A 44 -8.45 3.69 -9.78
CA TYR A 44 -8.16 4.94 -9.08
C TYR A 44 -7.19 5.83 -9.89
N ASP A 45 -7.29 7.15 -9.70
CA ASP A 45 -6.37 8.13 -10.30
C ASP A 45 -5.11 8.38 -9.45
N LEU A 46 -5.15 8.04 -8.16
CA LEU A 46 -4.07 8.25 -7.20
C LEU A 46 -3.99 7.11 -6.17
N PHE A 47 -2.81 6.53 -6.00
CA PHE A 47 -2.47 5.68 -4.87
C PHE A 47 -1.59 6.44 -3.88
N ILE A 48 -1.94 6.34 -2.60
CA ILE A 48 -1.10 6.80 -1.49
C ILE A 48 -0.63 5.56 -0.73
N VAL A 49 0.67 5.33 -0.70
CA VAL A 49 1.25 4.12 -0.10
C VAL A 49 2.30 4.46 0.93
N GLY A 50 2.34 3.68 2.00
CA GLY A 50 3.40 3.77 3.00
C GLY A 50 4.66 3.07 2.53
N ARG A 51 5.83 3.65 2.83
CA ARG A 51 7.13 2.99 2.66
C ARG A 51 7.69 2.57 4.00
N GLU A 52 7.99 1.29 4.12
CA GLU A 52 8.65 0.74 5.30
C GLU A 52 10.17 0.86 5.16
N LYS A 53 10.85 1.34 6.21
CA LYS A 53 12.32 1.40 6.27
C LYS A 53 12.83 0.42 7.31
N GLY A 54 13.52 -0.62 6.86
CA GLY A 54 14.30 -1.53 7.72
C GLY A 54 13.51 -2.62 8.45
N ARG A 55 12.22 -2.78 8.17
CA ARG A 55 11.43 -3.92 8.65
C ARG A 55 11.09 -4.82 7.46
N LYS A 56 11.21 -6.13 7.66
CA LYS A 56 10.86 -7.14 6.66
C LYS A 56 9.53 -7.76 7.09
N SER A 57 8.52 -7.64 6.25
CA SER A 57 7.22 -8.27 6.46
C SER A 57 7.15 -9.62 5.74
N VAL A 58 6.46 -10.60 6.32
CA VAL A 58 6.19 -11.88 5.65
C VAL A 58 5.31 -11.71 4.42
N PHE A 59 4.45 -10.68 4.40
CA PHE A 59 3.54 -10.39 3.29
C PHE A 59 4.25 -9.83 2.06
N THR A 60 5.40 -9.18 2.27
CA THR A 60 6.18 -8.56 1.19
C THR A 60 7.45 -9.33 0.85
N LYS A 61 7.71 -10.44 1.54
CA LYS A 61 8.87 -11.29 1.33
C LYS A 61 8.79 -11.93 -0.06
N GLY A 62 9.84 -11.74 -0.85
CA GLY A 62 9.94 -12.19 -2.24
C GLY A 62 9.61 -11.09 -3.26
N LEU A 63 8.87 -10.04 -2.86
CA LEU A 63 8.67 -8.89 -3.75
C LEU A 63 9.95 -8.09 -3.95
N GLU A 64 10.93 -8.22 -3.05
CA GLU A 64 12.23 -7.55 -3.20
C GLU A 64 12.96 -7.98 -4.48
N GLU A 65 12.75 -9.21 -4.95
CA GLU A 65 13.37 -9.74 -6.17
C GLU A 65 12.79 -9.13 -7.44
N TRP A 66 11.58 -8.57 -7.36
CA TRP A 66 10.90 -7.90 -8.47
C TRP A 66 11.05 -6.38 -8.40
N SER A 67 11.80 -5.86 -7.42
CA SER A 67 11.86 -4.43 -7.19
C SER A 67 12.89 -3.74 -8.08
N GLU A 68 12.47 -2.66 -8.76
CA GLU A 68 13.34 -1.86 -9.63
C GLU A 68 13.82 -0.57 -8.91
N PHE A 69 12.95 0.04 -8.10
CA PHE A 69 13.20 1.32 -7.43
C PHE A 69 12.96 1.20 -5.92
N GLU A 70 14.01 0.91 -5.16
CA GLU A 70 13.95 0.78 -3.69
C GLU A 70 13.41 2.05 -3.00
N GLU A 71 13.56 3.23 -3.61
CA GLU A 71 13.05 4.50 -3.12
C GLU A 71 11.52 4.57 -3.04
N LEU A 72 10.82 3.77 -3.83
CA LEU A 72 9.36 3.71 -3.87
C LEU A 72 8.79 2.72 -2.85
N GLY A 73 9.62 1.81 -2.32
CA GLY A 73 9.18 0.67 -1.53
C GLY A 73 8.38 -0.34 -2.37
N LEU A 74 8.20 -1.56 -1.85
CA LEU A 74 7.73 -2.70 -2.64
C LEU A 74 6.35 -2.48 -3.30
N VAL A 75 5.40 -1.88 -2.57
CA VAL A 75 4.06 -1.61 -3.11
C VAL A 75 4.10 -0.47 -4.13
N GLY A 76 4.80 0.62 -3.82
CA GLY A 76 4.89 1.79 -4.71
C GLY A 76 5.61 1.45 -6.01
N ASP A 77 6.67 0.65 -5.91
CA ASP A 77 7.45 0.15 -7.03
C ASP A 77 6.63 -0.78 -7.93
N LEU A 78 5.91 -1.74 -7.36
CA LEU A 78 5.03 -2.61 -8.13
C LEU A 78 3.89 -1.82 -8.82
N LEU A 79 3.35 -0.80 -8.16
CA LEU A 79 2.34 0.09 -8.75
C LEU A 79 2.90 0.93 -9.91
N ALA A 80 4.17 1.34 -9.82
CA ALA A 80 4.87 2.09 -10.86
C ALA A 80 5.45 1.20 -11.97
N SER A 81 5.47 -0.13 -11.76
CA SER A 81 6.00 -1.08 -12.72
C SER A 81 5.25 -1.03 -14.04
N LYS A 82 6.01 -1.16 -15.13
CA LYS A 82 5.45 -1.24 -16.48
C LYS A 82 4.55 -2.45 -16.68
N ASP A 83 4.80 -3.53 -15.93
CA ASP A 83 4.04 -4.79 -16.04
C ASP A 83 2.63 -4.67 -15.45
N LEU A 84 2.41 -3.72 -14.54
CA LEU A 84 1.10 -3.50 -13.95
C LEU A 84 0.18 -2.68 -14.86
N HIS A 85 0.75 -1.92 -15.80
CA HIS A 85 0.02 -0.98 -16.67
C HIS A 85 -0.91 -0.02 -15.90
N CYS A 86 -0.54 0.31 -14.66
CA CYS A 86 -1.23 1.29 -13.83
C CYS A 86 -1.13 2.69 -14.46
N LYS A 87 -2.26 3.40 -14.55
CA LYS A 87 -2.31 4.79 -15.06
C LYS A 87 -2.38 5.84 -13.95
N ALA A 88 -2.56 5.40 -12.71
CA ALA A 88 -2.66 6.26 -11.55
C ALA A 88 -1.33 6.93 -11.22
N SER A 89 -1.41 8.08 -10.56
CA SER A 89 -0.25 8.63 -9.86
C SER A 89 0.03 7.82 -8.59
N VAL A 90 1.30 7.69 -8.19
CA VAL A 90 1.70 6.99 -6.96
C VAL A 90 2.44 7.98 -6.05
N LEU A 91 1.87 8.25 -4.87
CA LEU A 91 2.49 9.03 -3.82
C LEU A 91 3.00 8.11 -2.71
N VAL A 92 4.32 8.05 -2.57
CA VAL A 92 4.99 7.26 -1.53
C VAL A 92 5.25 8.12 -0.30
N VAL A 93 4.72 7.70 0.84
CA VAL A 93 4.87 8.39 2.13
C VAL A 93 5.79 7.59 3.04
N GLN A 94 6.89 8.22 3.47
CA GLN A 94 7.83 7.63 4.42
C GLN A 94 7.73 8.34 5.77
N GLN A 95 7.43 7.60 6.84
CA GLN A 95 7.55 8.14 8.19
C GLN A 95 9.03 8.41 8.49
N GLN A 96 9.35 9.65 8.85
CA GLN A 96 10.69 10.04 9.27
C GLN A 96 11.00 9.41 10.62
N GLN A 97 12.05 8.59 10.69
CA GLN A 97 12.61 8.19 11.98
C GLN A 97 13.40 9.38 12.53
N GLN A 98 12.94 9.94 13.65
CA GLN A 98 13.82 10.80 14.45
C GLN A 98 14.94 9.91 14.98
N MET A 99 16.19 10.21 14.61
CA MET A 99 17.34 9.68 15.34
C MET A 99 17.28 10.32 16.73
N ILE A 100 16.97 9.52 17.75
CA ILE A 100 17.13 9.86 19.16
C ILE A 100 18.44 9.26 19.62
#